data_AF-W1YWE1-F1
#
_entry.id   AF-W1YWE1-F1
#
_cell.length_a   1.000
_cell.length_b   1.000
_cell.length_c   1.000
_cell.angle_alpha   90.00
_cell.angle_beta   90.00
_cell.angle_gamma   90.00
#
_symmetry.space_group_name_H-M   'P 1'
#
loop_
_entity.id
_entity.type
_entity.pdbx_description
1 polymer ?
#
loop_
_entity_poly.entity_id
_entity_poly.type
_entity_poly.pdbx_seq_one_letter_code
_entity_poly.pdbx_strand_id
1 'polypeptide(L)'
;MATFLAGLPQSVSGTTINRLCGSGLDALGFAARAIKAGDGDLLIAGGVESMSRAPFVMGKAASAFSRQAEMFDTTIGWRFV
;
A
#
# COMPACT_ATOMS: atom_id res chain seq x y z
N MET A 1 6.58 -5.16 5.96
CA MET A 1 7.95 -4.69 5.64
C MET A 1 8.42 -3.59 6.58
N ALA A 2 7.71 -2.46 6.71
CA ALA A 2 8.17 -1.33 7.53
C ALA A 2 8.54 -1.70 8.98
N THR A 3 7.69 -2.47 9.67
CA THR A 3 7.92 -2.89 11.06
C THR A 3 9.12 -3.82 11.24
N PHE A 4 9.31 -4.79 10.33
CA PHE A 4 10.48 -5.67 10.36
C PHE A 4 11.78 -4.92 10.10
N LEU A 5 11.78 -3.95 9.17
CA LEU A 5 12.95 -3.09 8.93
C LEU A 5 13.24 -2.17 10.14
N ALA A 6 12.22 -1.81 10.91
CA ALA A 6 12.35 -1.08 12.17
C ALA A 6 12.73 -1.96 13.37
N GLY A 7 12.96 -3.27 13.17
CA GLY A 7 13.42 -4.19 14.22
C GLY A 7 12.32 -4.76 15.14
N LEU A 8 11.04 -4.63 14.78
CA LEU A 8 9.98 -5.27 15.56
C LEU A 8 10.05 -6.80 15.42
N PRO A 9 9.67 -7.56 16.46
CA PRO A 9 9.64 -9.02 16.43
C PRO A 9 8.80 -9.57 15.27
N GLN A 10 9.18 -10.74 14.74
CA GLN A 10 8.43 -11.43 13.66
C GLN A 10 7.00 -11.80 14.05
N SER A 11 6.72 -11.90 15.35
CA SER A 11 5.39 -12.14 15.90
C SER A 11 4.45 -10.94 15.75
N VAL A 12 4.96 -9.73 15.47
CA VAL A 12 4.13 -8.54 15.27
C VAL A 12 3.59 -8.55 13.84
N SER A 13 2.28 -8.78 13.71
CA SER A 13 1.57 -8.70 12.43
C SER A 13 1.51 -7.28 11.88
N GLY A 14 1.33 -7.14 10.57
CA GLY A 14 1.10 -5.84 9.93
C GLY A 14 0.27 -5.97 8.65
N THR A 15 -0.50 -4.94 8.34
CA THR A 15 -1.27 -4.83 7.11
C THR A 15 -1.10 -3.43 6.50
N THR A 16 -1.28 -3.30 5.19
CA THR A 16 -1.22 -2.03 4.47
C THR A 16 -2.61 -1.68 3.94
N ILE A 17 -3.10 -0.50 4.27
CA ILE A 17 -4.42 -0.02 3.85
C ILE A 17 -4.25 0.95 2.69
N ASN A 18 -5.05 0.80 1.65
CA ASN A 18 -5.06 1.69 0.49
C ASN A 18 -6.43 2.34 0.31
N ARG A 19 -6.48 3.65 0.52
CA ARG A 19 -7.59 4.56 0.20
C ARG A 19 -7.05 5.84 -0.41
N LEU A 20 -6.11 5.73 -1.36
CA LEU A 20 -5.42 6.87 -1.99
C LEU A 20 -4.92 7.88 -0.93
N CYS A 21 -5.21 9.16 -1.10
CA CYS A 21 -4.85 10.23 -0.15
C CYS A 21 -5.39 10.02 1.28
N GLY A 22 -6.46 9.23 1.44
CA GLY A 22 -7.07 8.93 2.74
C GLY A 22 -6.43 7.75 3.50
N SER A 23 -5.44 7.07 2.92
CA SER A 23 -4.91 5.80 3.47
C SER A 23 -4.40 5.92 4.91
N GLY A 24 -3.68 7.00 5.24
CA GLY A 24 -3.13 7.19 6.59
C GLY A 24 -4.21 7.39 7.65
N LEU A 25 -5.29 8.11 7.33
CA LEU A 25 -6.42 8.30 8.25
C LEU A 25 -7.26 7.01 8.37
N ASP A 26 -7.40 6.25 7.28
CA ASP A 26 -8.08 4.96 7.32
C ASP A 26 -7.31 3.94 8.18
N ALA A 27 -5.98 3.97 8.15
CA ALA A 27 -5.13 3.18 9.06
C ALA A 27 -5.40 3.49 10.53
N LEU A 28 -5.53 4.77 10.90
CA LEU A 28 -5.93 5.17 12.25
C LEU A 28 -7.34 4.67 12.60
N GLY A 29 -8.30 4.84 11.69
CA GLY A 29 -9.67 4.37 11.90
C GLY A 29 -9.79 2.85 11.99
N PHE A 30 -8.95 2.11 11.28
CA PHE A 30 -8.84 0.65 11.39
C PHE A 30 -8.30 0.25 12.78
N ALA A 31 -7.20 0.85 13.23
CA ALA A 31 -6.62 0.54 14.54
C ALA A 31 -7.58 0.87 15.69
N ALA A 32 -8.23 2.03 15.64
CA ALA A 32 -9.22 2.42 16.64
C ALA A 32 -10.40 1.45 16.72
N ARG A 33 -10.89 0.95 15.57
CA ARG A 33 -11.96 -0.05 15.52
C ARG A 33 -11.53 -1.40 16.08
N ALA A 34 -10.32 -1.86 15.76
CA ALA A 34 -9.78 -3.12 16.29
C ALA A 34 -9.64 -3.08 17.83
N ILE A 35 -9.11 -1.99 18.38
CA ILE A 35 -9.02 -1.81 19.84
C ILE A 35 -10.42 -1.77 20.45
N LYS A 36 -11.35 -1.01 19.86
CA LYS A 36 -12.74 -0.92 20.35
C LYS A 36 -13.46 -2.28 20.31
N ALA A 37 -13.17 -3.13 19.33
CA ALA A 37 -13.74 -4.46 19.20
C ALA A 37 -13.12 -5.49 20.16
N GLY A 38 -11.98 -5.17 20.78
CA GLY A 38 -11.24 -6.12 21.62
C GLY A 38 -10.32 -7.05 20.82
N ASP A 39 -10.05 -6.74 19.55
CA ASP A 39 -9.19 -7.57 18.67
C ASP A 39 -7.69 -7.37 18.98
N GLY A 40 -7.34 -6.34 19.75
CA GLY A 40 -5.97 -6.11 20.22
C GLY A 40 -5.87 -4.92 21.17
N ASP A 41 -4.86 -4.95 22.04
CA ASP A 41 -4.68 -3.95 23.09
C ASP A 41 -3.78 -2.78 22.68
N LEU A 42 -2.81 -3.05 21.79
CA LEU A 42 -1.83 -2.07 21.32
C LEU A 42 -1.57 -2.24 19.83
N LEU A 43 -1.83 -1.18 19.07
CA LEU A 43 -1.60 -1.13 17.63
C LEU A 43 -0.81 0.13 17.27
N ILE A 44 0.00 0.03 16.21
CA ILE A 44 0.68 1.16 15.57
C ILE A 44 -0.02 1.46 14.25
N ALA A 45 -0.38 2.71 14.02
CA ALA A 45 -1.02 3.17 12.78
C ALA A 45 -0.27 4.36 12.19
N GLY A 46 -0.20 4.42 10.86
CA GLY A 46 0.49 5.46 10.12
C GLY A 46 0.40 5.26 8.61
N GLY A 47 1.15 6.04 7.85
CA GLY A 47 1.22 5.95 6.40
C GLY A 47 2.55 6.49 5.87
N VAL A 48 2.91 6.08 4.66
CA VAL A 48 4.11 6.51 3.96
C VAL A 48 3.82 6.57 2.47
N GLU A 49 4.45 7.53 1.77
CA GLU A 49 4.38 7.66 0.32
C GLU A 49 5.73 8.16 -0.20
N SER A 50 6.16 7.68 -1.37
CA SER A 50 7.41 8.12 -2.01
C SER A 50 7.19 8.37 -3.49
N MET A 51 6.51 9.47 -3.79
CA MET A 51 6.19 9.86 -5.17
C MET A 51 7.43 10.00 -6.05
N SER A 52 8.53 10.56 -5.53
CA SER A 52 9.80 10.69 -6.26
C SER A 52 10.40 9.34 -6.69
N ARG A 53 9.95 8.23 -6.10
CA ARG A 53 10.44 6.87 -6.37
C ARG A 53 9.33 5.93 -6.87
N ALA A 54 8.17 6.48 -7.24
CA ALA A 54 7.08 5.69 -7.81
C ALA A 54 7.55 5.05 -9.14
N PRO A 55 7.36 3.75 -9.35
CA PRO A 55 7.88 3.06 -10.52
C PRO A 55 7.04 3.33 -11.78
N PHE A 56 7.61 3.04 -12.95
CA PHE A 56 6.79 2.80 -14.14
C PHE A 56 6.21 1.38 -14.09
N VAL A 57 5.00 1.21 -14.63
CA VAL A 57 4.34 -0.10 -14.74
C VAL A 57 3.93 -0.38 -16.17
N MET A 58 3.95 -1.65 -16.58
CA MET A 58 3.55 -2.11 -17.90
C MET A 58 2.51 -3.22 -17.75
N GLY A 59 1.45 -3.17 -18.53
CA GLY A 59 0.46 -4.24 -18.61
C GLY A 59 1.07 -5.51 -19.21
N LYS A 60 0.54 -6.69 -18.85
CA LYS A 60 0.93 -7.92 -19.53
C LYS A 60 0.44 -7.92 -20.98
N ALA A 61 1.16 -8.60 -21.87
CA ALA A 61 0.69 -8.82 -23.24
C ALA A 61 -0.63 -9.61 -23.24
N ALA A 62 -1.59 -9.17 -24.05
CA ALA A 62 -2.89 -9.84 -24.20
C ALA A 62 -2.83 -11.08 -25.12
N SER A 63 -1.78 -11.19 -25.94
CA SER A 63 -1.59 -12.30 -26.89
C SER A 63 -0.09 -12.56 -27.14
N ALA A 64 0.22 -13.76 -27.63
CA ALA A 64 1.58 -14.11 -28.03
C ALA A 64 2.07 -13.18 -29.14
N PHE A 65 3.33 -12.74 -29.04
CA PHE A 65 3.98 -11.83 -29.99
C PHE A 65 3.30 -10.46 -30.15
N SER A 66 2.51 -10.02 -29.17
CA SER A 66 1.96 -8.66 -29.16
C SER A 66 3.07 -7.61 -29.24
N ARG A 67 2.81 -6.55 -30.01
CA ARG A 67 3.72 -5.41 -30.20
C ARG A 67 3.29 -4.17 -29.43
N GLN A 68 2.19 -4.24 -28.69
CA GLN A 68 1.71 -3.16 -27.83
C GLN A 68 2.41 -3.28 -26.48
N ALA A 69 3.32 -2.33 -26.22
CA ALA A 69 4.04 -2.19 -24.96
C ALA A 69 3.95 -0.73 -24.51
N GLU A 70 3.07 -0.48 -23.55
CA GLU A 70 2.85 0.85 -22.98
C GLU A 70 3.30 0.86 -21.52
N MET A 71 4.04 1.91 -21.15
CA MET A 71 4.48 2.16 -19.78
C MET A 71 3.68 3.30 -19.18
N PHE A 72 3.23 3.12 -17.95
CA PHE A 72 2.47 4.11 -17.19
C PHE A 72 3.29 4.61 -16.02
N ASP A 73 3.31 5.93 -15.84
CA ASP A 73 3.82 6.55 -14.62
C ASP A 73 2.87 6.25 -13.44
N THR A 74 3.43 5.84 -12.30
CA THR A 74 2.63 5.63 -11.08
C THR A 74 2.68 6.79 -10.09
N THR A 75 3.48 7.83 -10.36
CA THR A 75 3.68 9.01 -9.51
C THR A 75 2.35 9.62 -9.09
N ILE A 76 1.44 9.87 -10.04
CA ILE A 76 0.08 10.33 -9.75
C ILE A 76 -0.84 10.11 -10.96
N GLY A 77 -2.15 10.05 -10.71
CA GLY A 77 -3.17 10.15 -11.76
C GLY A 77 -3.69 8.81 -12.29
N TRP A 78 -4.57 8.93 -13.28
CA TRP A 78 -5.21 7.81 -13.96
C TRP A 78 -4.24 7.10 -14.88
N ARG A 79 -4.40 5.78 -14.98
CA ARG A 79 -3.59 4.87 -15.79
C ARG A 79 -4.37 3.59 -16.01
N PHE A 80 -4.08 2.86 -17.08
CA PHE A 80 -4.88 1.71 -17.52
C PHE A 80 -6.36 2.06 -17.72
N VAL A 81 -6.63 3.23 -18.31
CA VAL A 81 -7.97 3.73 -18.63
C VAL A 81 -8.26 3.65 -20.12
#